data_AF-A0A7S3HIA1-F1
#
_entry.id   AF-A0A7S3HIA1-F1
#
_cell.length_a   1.000
_cell.length_b   1.000
_cell.length_c   1.000
_cell.angle_alpha   90.00
_cell.angle_beta   90.00
_cell.angle_gamma   90.00
#
_symmetry.space_group_name_H-M   'P 1'
#
loop_
_entity.id
_entity.type
_entity.pdbx_description
1 polymer ?
#
loop_
_entity_poly.entity_id
_entity_poly.type
_entity_poly.pdbx_seq_one_letter_code
_entity_poly.pdbx_strand_id
1 'polypeptide(L)'
;ECVDEGLCPTPGSALLQTARKIDSDARASHSAGAEGEESEAVKKVDLGTAANYAILTKTGISTVPSSPITGDIGVSPAAGTYMTGFSFTADSSQEFSTSSQITGRAYAPTDYAPTPTILTTAISDMETAYADASQRANTKGSNIEDGNIGGMTLTTGVYTFTTDINIGSDITFSGGADDVFILQTTGTLMQSASTKVF
;
A
#
# COMPACT_ATOMS: atom_id res chain seq x y z
N GLU A 1 -44.26 -19.31 -41.62
CA GLU A 1 -43.84 -19.37 -43.03
C GLU A 1 -43.23 -18.04 -43.51
N CYS A 2 -42.63 -18.07 -44.69
CA CYS A 2 -41.90 -17.01 -45.42
C CYS A 2 -42.84 -15.86 -45.91
N VAL A 3 -42.42 -14.76 -46.57
CA VAL A 3 -41.33 -14.51 -47.54
C VAL A 3 -40.93 -13.01 -47.60
N ASP A 4 -39.62 -12.77 -47.73
CA ASP A 4 -38.90 -12.05 -48.80
C ASP A 4 -39.25 -10.62 -49.30
N GLU A 5 -38.17 -9.92 -49.71
CA GLU A 5 -38.07 -8.68 -50.53
C GLU A 5 -38.62 -7.32 -50.02
N GLY A 6 -37.68 -6.40 -49.73
CA GLY A 6 -37.76 -5.03 -50.29
C GLY A 6 -37.53 -3.81 -49.38
N LEU A 7 -36.56 -2.97 -49.80
CA LEU A 7 -36.41 -1.52 -49.55
C LEU A 7 -35.65 -1.04 -48.29
N CYS A 8 -34.36 -0.74 -48.49
CA CYS A 8 -33.56 0.17 -47.67
C CYS A 8 -33.64 1.61 -48.21
N PRO A 9 -33.74 2.63 -47.32
CA PRO A 9 -33.24 3.96 -47.66
C PRO A 9 -32.38 4.64 -46.57
N THR A 10 -31.32 5.30 -47.02
CA THR A 10 -30.63 6.45 -46.40
C THR A 10 -30.31 7.44 -47.54
N PRO A 11 -29.82 8.69 -47.34
CA PRO A 11 -29.52 9.45 -46.10
C PRO A 11 -30.08 10.90 -46.06
N GLY A 12 -29.79 11.69 -45.00
CA GLY A 12 -29.47 13.13 -45.15
C GLY A 12 -30.32 14.24 -44.47
N SER A 13 -29.76 14.83 -43.39
CA SER A 13 -29.61 16.28 -43.07
C SER A 13 -30.77 17.31 -42.89
N ALA A 14 -30.46 18.30 -42.02
CA ALA A 14 -31.04 19.66 -41.83
C ALA A 14 -32.31 19.78 -40.93
N LEU A 15 -32.61 20.85 -40.17
CA LEU A 15 -32.14 22.26 -40.02
C LEU A 15 -32.02 22.62 -38.50
N LEU A 16 -31.25 23.60 -37.97
CA LEU A 16 -31.19 25.08 -38.20
C LEU A 16 -32.50 25.83 -37.85
N GLN A 17 -32.57 26.93 -37.07
CA GLN A 17 -31.57 27.70 -36.28
C GLN A 17 -32.28 28.63 -35.25
N THR A 18 -31.60 29.14 -34.20
CA THR A 18 -31.85 30.50 -33.62
C THR A 18 -30.64 31.03 -32.86
N ALA A 19 -30.17 32.23 -33.22
CA ALA A 19 -29.10 32.95 -32.54
C ALA A 19 -29.62 34.22 -31.84
N ARG A 20 -28.94 34.67 -30.78
CA ARG A 20 -28.99 36.06 -30.29
C ARG A 20 -27.56 36.55 -30.06
N LYS A 21 -27.25 37.75 -30.54
CA LYS A 21 -25.97 38.43 -30.32
C LYS A 21 -25.97 39.18 -28.99
N ILE A 22 -24.83 39.19 -28.31
CA ILE A 22 -24.39 40.30 -27.46
C ILE A 22 -22.90 40.50 -27.77
N ASP A 23 -22.56 41.67 -28.32
CA ASP A 23 -21.18 42.15 -28.44
C ASP A 23 -21.03 43.37 -27.54
N SER A 24 -20.09 43.36 -26.59
CA SER A 24 -19.24 44.52 -26.23
C SER A 24 -18.21 44.14 -25.16
N ASP A 25 -16.95 44.25 -25.56
CA ASP A 25 -15.69 44.43 -24.82
C ASP A 25 -15.63 44.26 -23.28
N ALA A 26 -14.84 43.26 -22.87
CA ALA A 26 -14.03 43.33 -21.65
C ALA A 26 -12.72 42.52 -21.80
N ARG A 27 -11.67 43.12 -22.39
CA ARG A 27 -10.33 42.52 -22.40
C ARG A 27 -9.61 42.77 -21.07
N ALA A 28 -9.86 41.91 -20.08
CA ALA A 28 -9.08 41.85 -18.84
C ALA A 28 -8.13 40.64 -18.86
N SER A 29 -6.87 40.91 -19.20
CA SER A 29 -5.78 39.94 -19.14
C SER A 29 -5.64 39.35 -17.73
N HIS A 30 -5.86 38.06 -17.56
CA HIS A 30 -5.27 37.31 -16.45
C HIS A 30 -4.10 36.48 -16.96
N SER A 31 -2.93 36.97 -16.55
CA SER A 31 -1.60 36.38 -16.69
C SER A 31 -1.60 34.86 -16.63
N ALA A 32 -0.89 34.22 -17.56
CA ALA A 32 -0.27 32.93 -17.26
C ALA A 32 0.63 33.14 -16.03
N GLY A 33 0.36 32.41 -14.96
CA GLY A 33 0.98 32.66 -13.65
C GLY A 33 0.98 31.38 -12.85
N ALA A 34 2.04 30.60 -13.02
CA ALA A 34 2.37 29.38 -12.28
C ALA A 34 1.17 28.47 -11.93
N GLU A 35 0.95 27.45 -12.75
CA GLU A 35 0.46 26.17 -12.23
C GLU A 35 1.52 25.66 -11.26
N GLY A 36 1.44 26.11 -10.01
CA GLY A 36 2.01 25.38 -8.90
C GLY A 36 1.25 24.08 -8.82
N GLU A 37 1.92 22.97 -9.13
CA GLU A 37 1.40 21.64 -8.85
C GLU A 37 1.21 21.52 -7.33
N GLU A 38 0.01 21.87 -6.85
CA GLU A 38 -0.43 21.59 -5.50
C GLU A 38 -0.62 20.08 -5.40
N SER A 39 0.50 19.39 -5.20
CA SER A 39 0.58 17.95 -4.99
C SER A 39 -0.37 17.59 -3.87
N GLU A 40 -1.50 16.93 -4.19
CA GLU A 40 -2.40 16.40 -3.16
C GLU A 40 -1.56 15.59 -2.16
N ALA A 41 -1.67 15.94 -0.88
CA ALA A 41 -0.93 15.28 0.18
C ALA A 41 -1.35 13.80 0.22
N VAL A 42 -0.39 12.90 0.01
CA VAL A 42 -0.64 11.46 0.02
C VAL A 42 -1.13 11.06 1.42
N LYS A 43 -2.34 10.52 1.49
CA LYS A 43 -2.95 10.10 2.76
C LYS A 43 -2.19 8.90 3.31
N LYS A 44 -2.05 8.82 4.64
CA LYS A 44 -1.50 7.63 5.33
C LYS A 44 -2.34 6.40 4.99
N VAL A 45 -1.74 5.21 5.00
CA VAL A 45 -2.47 3.93 4.89
C VAL A 45 -2.95 3.57 6.29
N ASP A 46 -4.24 3.30 6.46
CA ASP A 46 -4.77 2.86 7.75
C ASP A 46 -4.49 1.37 7.93
N LEU A 47 -3.79 1.02 9.01
CA LEU A 47 -3.45 -0.35 9.38
C LEU A 47 -4.49 -0.98 10.32
N GLY A 48 -5.47 -0.22 10.81
CA GLY A 48 -6.45 -0.68 11.79
C GLY A 48 -5.79 -1.35 13.00
N THR A 49 -6.29 -2.53 13.37
CA THR A 49 -5.74 -3.32 14.48
C THR A 49 -4.42 -4.04 14.16
N ALA A 50 -4.01 -4.11 12.88
CA ALA A 50 -2.69 -4.63 12.51
C ALA A 50 -1.53 -3.74 13.03
N ALA A 51 -1.80 -2.45 13.26
CA ALA A 51 -0.84 -1.49 13.84
C ALA A 51 -0.30 -1.89 15.23
N ASN A 52 -0.99 -2.79 15.94
CA ASN A 52 -0.57 -3.27 17.27
C ASN A 52 0.59 -4.29 17.21
N TYR A 53 0.93 -4.79 16.02
CA TYR A 53 1.92 -5.86 15.84
C TYR A 53 3.16 -5.33 15.11
N ALA A 54 4.34 -5.63 15.64
CA ALA A 54 5.62 -5.43 14.96
C ALA A 54 5.84 -6.45 13.83
N ILE A 55 5.28 -7.66 13.96
CA ILE A 55 5.27 -8.69 12.92
C ILE A 55 3.91 -9.39 12.93
N LEU A 56 3.17 -9.34 11.82
CA LEU A 56 1.92 -10.06 11.64
C LEU A 56 1.97 -10.87 10.34
N THR A 57 1.67 -12.17 10.40
CA THR A 57 1.74 -13.06 9.22
C THR A 57 0.58 -14.05 9.16
N LYS A 58 0.32 -14.65 7.99
CA LYS A 58 -0.72 -15.67 7.84
C LYS A 58 -0.25 -17.12 8.06
N THR A 59 1.03 -17.39 7.81
CA THR A 59 1.55 -18.75 7.60
C THR A 59 2.63 -19.20 8.57
N GLY A 60 3.34 -18.28 9.22
CA GLY A 60 4.42 -18.61 10.16
C GLY A 60 5.45 -17.51 10.32
N ILE A 61 6.27 -17.64 11.36
CA ILE A 61 7.40 -16.74 11.67
C ILE A 61 8.57 -17.63 12.10
N SER A 62 9.79 -17.35 11.65
CA SER A 62 10.99 -18.08 12.08
C SER A 62 12.13 -17.14 12.44
N THR A 63 12.98 -17.56 13.38
CA THR A 63 14.19 -16.84 13.78
C THR A 63 15.37 -17.79 13.89
N VAL A 64 16.45 -17.51 13.13
CA VAL A 64 17.74 -18.20 13.18
C VAL A 64 18.85 -17.21 12.76
N PRO A 65 19.85 -16.91 13.60
CA PRO A 65 19.90 -17.12 15.06
C PRO A 65 18.89 -16.21 15.78
N SER A 66 18.94 -16.16 17.11
CA SER A 66 18.00 -15.34 17.91
C SER A 66 17.95 -13.87 17.51
N SER A 67 16.75 -13.33 17.33
CA SER A 67 16.47 -11.96 16.89
C SER A 67 15.87 -11.12 18.02
N PRO A 68 16.42 -9.94 18.39
CA PRO A 68 15.75 -9.02 19.30
C PRO A 68 14.57 -8.33 18.59
N ILE A 69 13.37 -8.48 19.13
CA ILE A 69 12.12 -7.89 18.63
C ILE A 69 11.53 -6.98 19.71
N THR A 70 11.02 -5.82 19.31
CA THR A 70 10.28 -4.89 20.18
C THR A 70 8.87 -4.72 19.62
N GLY A 71 7.86 -4.90 20.46
CA GLY A 71 6.46 -4.97 20.04
C GLY A 71 5.95 -6.41 19.91
N ASP A 72 4.64 -6.51 19.73
CA ASP A 72 3.93 -7.80 19.71
C ASP A 72 4.06 -8.49 18.34
N ILE A 73 4.02 -9.82 18.31
CA ILE A 73 4.04 -10.61 17.08
C ILE A 73 2.83 -11.55 16.98
N GLY A 74 2.31 -11.73 15.78
CA GLY A 74 1.09 -12.50 15.52
C GLY A 74 1.19 -13.40 14.30
N VAL A 75 0.59 -14.60 14.39
CA VAL A 75 0.29 -15.43 13.23
C VAL A 75 -1.19 -15.80 13.24
N SER A 76 -1.88 -15.78 12.08
CA SER A 76 -3.24 -16.31 11.92
C SER A 76 -3.64 -16.43 10.44
N PRO A 77 -4.25 -17.54 9.98
CA PRO A 77 -4.85 -18.61 10.76
C PRO A 77 -3.91 -19.77 11.12
N ALA A 78 -2.64 -19.74 10.72
CA ALA A 78 -1.70 -20.78 11.13
C ALA A 78 -1.52 -20.83 12.66
N ALA A 79 -1.31 -22.03 13.21
CA ALA A 79 -1.15 -22.23 14.65
C ALA A 79 0.24 -21.77 15.15
N GLY A 80 0.38 -21.59 16.47
CA GLY A 80 1.64 -21.15 17.09
C GLY A 80 2.83 -22.10 16.86
N THR A 81 2.59 -23.34 16.43
CA THR A 81 3.63 -24.29 15.99
C THR A 81 4.39 -23.83 14.74
N TYR A 82 3.82 -22.91 13.95
CA TYR A 82 4.49 -22.27 12.82
C TYR A 82 5.35 -21.05 13.22
N MET A 83 5.41 -20.71 14.51
CA MET A 83 6.32 -19.72 15.07
C MET A 83 7.54 -20.43 15.67
N THR A 84 8.64 -20.49 14.91
CA THR A 84 9.78 -21.39 15.18
C THR A 84 11.05 -20.65 15.58
N GLY A 85 11.88 -21.26 16.44
CA GLY A 85 13.15 -20.68 16.92
C GLY A 85 13.05 -19.75 18.14
N PHE A 86 11.84 -19.45 18.61
CA PHE A 86 11.61 -18.48 19.69
C PHE A 86 11.70 -19.04 21.13
N SER A 87 11.62 -20.36 21.33
CA SER A 87 11.61 -20.99 22.66
C SER A 87 10.52 -20.42 23.59
N PHE A 88 9.26 -20.44 23.12
CA PHE A 88 8.14 -19.82 23.81
C PHE A 88 7.83 -20.45 25.18
N THR A 89 7.42 -19.58 26.11
CA THR A 89 6.71 -19.95 27.35
C THR A 89 5.30 -19.38 27.28
N ALA A 90 4.28 -20.24 27.34
CA ALA A 90 2.87 -19.81 27.38
C ALA A 90 2.56 -19.07 28.68
N ASP A 91 1.75 -18.01 28.60
CA ASP A 91 1.26 -17.32 29.80
C ASP A 91 0.22 -18.17 30.55
N SER A 92 0.04 -17.90 31.85
CA SER A 92 -1.00 -18.48 32.69
C SER A 92 -2.43 -18.34 32.15
N SER A 93 -2.73 -17.28 31.39
CA SER A 93 -3.99 -17.05 30.70
C SER A 93 -4.19 -17.95 29.47
N GLN A 94 -3.12 -18.48 28.90
CA GLN A 94 -3.08 -19.21 27.62
C GLN A 94 -3.57 -18.39 26.40
N GLU A 95 -3.73 -17.07 26.55
CA GLU A 95 -4.08 -16.14 25.47
C GLU A 95 -2.87 -15.77 24.59
N PHE A 96 -1.66 -15.81 25.15
CA PHE A 96 -0.41 -15.46 24.47
C PHE A 96 0.79 -16.24 25.02
N SER A 97 1.94 -16.08 24.37
CA SER A 97 3.24 -16.61 24.79
C SER A 97 4.30 -15.51 24.89
N THR A 98 5.38 -15.81 25.60
CA THR A 98 6.53 -14.91 25.81
C THR A 98 7.82 -15.58 25.36
N SER A 99 8.85 -14.78 25.03
CA SER A 99 10.20 -15.23 24.70
C SER A 99 11.21 -14.18 25.14
N SER A 100 12.42 -14.60 25.54
CA SER A 100 13.53 -13.68 25.81
C SER A 100 13.98 -12.84 24.60
N GLN A 101 13.51 -13.21 23.41
CA GLN A 101 13.75 -12.52 22.15
C GLN A 101 12.77 -11.36 21.91
N ILE A 102 11.65 -11.29 22.63
CA ILE A 102 10.54 -10.39 22.32
C ILE A 102 10.25 -9.48 23.52
N THR A 103 10.44 -8.17 23.34
CA THR A 103 9.94 -7.14 24.25
C THR A 103 8.49 -6.83 23.88
N GLY A 104 7.60 -7.75 24.26
CA GLY A 104 6.21 -7.81 23.82
C GLY A 104 5.65 -9.22 24.04
N ARG A 105 4.60 -9.58 23.28
CA ARG A 105 3.89 -10.86 23.36
C ARG A 105 3.80 -11.53 22.00
N ALA A 106 3.73 -12.85 22.00
CA ALA A 106 3.51 -13.68 20.82
C ALA A 106 2.10 -14.26 20.85
N TYR A 107 1.31 -13.99 19.81
CA TYR A 107 -0.07 -14.46 19.68
C TYR A 107 -0.20 -15.41 18.48
N ALA A 108 -1.00 -16.45 18.69
CA ALA A 108 -1.48 -17.36 17.64
C ALA A 108 -2.93 -17.77 18.01
N PRO A 109 -3.72 -18.37 17.10
CA PRO A 109 -5.04 -18.85 17.45
C PRO A 109 -4.92 -19.97 18.49
N THR A 110 -5.50 -19.76 19.67
CA THR A 110 -5.67 -20.76 20.73
C THR A 110 -7.16 -21.00 20.97
N ASP A 111 -7.53 -21.98 21.79
CA ASP A 111 -8.94 -22.16 22.19
C ASP A 111 -9.43 -21.09 23.20
N TYR A 112 -8.58 -20.14 23.58
CA TYR A 112 -8.87 -19.09 24.56
C TYR A 112 -9.20 -17.77 23.88
N ALA A 113 -10.45 -17.35 24.03
CA ALA A 113 -10.87 -15.99 23.68
C ALA A 113 -10.17 -14.96 24.59
N PRO A 114 -9.82 -13.75 24.08
CA PRO A 114 -10.26 -13.18 22.80
C PRO A 114 -9.28 -13.39 21.61
N THR A 115 -8.13 -14.05 21.82
CA THR A 115 -7.00 -14.05 20.87
C THR A 115 -7.35 -14.42 19.42
N PRO A 116 -8.11 -15.50 19.11
CA PRO A 116 -8.44 -15.84 17.72
C PRO A 116 -9.22 -14.76 16.98
N THR A 117 -10.17 -14.12 17.65
CA THR A 117 -10.99 -13.05 17.07
C THR A 117 -10.15 -11.81 16.80
N ILE A 118 -9.33 -11.39 17.76
CA ILE A 118 -8.43 -10.22 17.61
C ILE A 118 -7.46 -10.44 16.45
N LEU A 119 -6.85 -11.63 16.34
CA LEU A 119 -5.95 -11.96 15.24
C LEU A 119 -6.68 -12.02 13.89
N THR A 120 -7.91 -12.51 13.85
CA THR A 120 -8.71 -12.52 12.60
C THR A 120 -9.01 -11.10 12.13
N THR A 121 -9.36 -10.20 13.05
CA THR A 121 -9.54 -8.77 12.73
C THR A 121 -8.23 -8.15 12.25
N ALA A 122 -7.10 -8.36 12.94
CA ALA A 122 -5.81 -7.81 12.54
C ALA A 122 -5.35 -8.28 11.14
N ILE A 123 -5.62 -9.54 10.77
CA ILE A 123 -5.34 -10.04 9.42
C ILE A 123 -6.27 -9.41 8.37
N SER A 124 -7.56 -9.21 8.69
CA SER A 124 -8.50 -8.52 7.80
C SER A 124 -8.12 -7.05 7.60
N ASP A 125 -7.64 -6.37 8.63
CA ASP A 125 -7.18 -4.98 8.57
C ASP A 125 -5.88 -4.88 7.75
N MET A 126 -4.95 -5.83 7.93
CA MET A 126 -3.73 -5.95 7.10
C MET A 126 -4.05 -6.17 5.62
N GLU A 127 -5.02 -7.03 5.29
CA GLU A 127 -5.48 -7.24 3.91
C GLU A 127 -6.15 -6.00 3.32
N THR A 128 -6.91 -5.26 4.14
CA THR A 128 -7.54 -3.99 3.75
C THR A 128 -6.48 -2.91 3.50
N ALA A 129 -5.49 -2.78 4.37
CA ALA A 129 -4.36 -1.87 4.23
C ALA A 129 -3.53 -2.16 2.97
N TYR A 130 -3.29 -3.44 2.66
CA TYR A 130 -2.63 -3.86 1.43
C TYR A 130 -3.46 -3.50 0.17
N ALA A 131 -4.77 -3.76 0.22
CA ALA A 131 -5.68 -3.43 -0.88
C ALA A 131 -5.77 -1.91 -1.13
N ASP A 132 -5.80 -1.09 -0.07
CA ASP A 132 -5.74 0.37 -0.15
C ASP A 132 -4.40 0.85 -0.72
N ALA A 133 -3.27 0.41 -0.13
CA ALA A 133 -1.93 0.81 -0.55
C ALA A 133 -1.63 0.47 -2.02
N SER A 134 -2.09 -0.68 -2.51
CA SER A 134 -1.92 -1.14 -3.90
C SER A 134 -2.83 -0.45 -4.93
N GLN A 135 -3.86 0.28 -4.49
CA GLN A 135 -4.80 1.01 -5.36
C GLN A 135 -4.56 2.53 -5.38
N ARG A 136 -3.59 3.05 -4.61
CA ARG A 136 -3.25 4.48 -4.62
C ARG A 136 -2.77 4.91 -6.02
N ALA A 137 -3.29 6.04 -6.50
CA ALA A 137 -2.85 6.62 -7.77
C ALA A 137 -1.38 7.06 -7.70
N ASN A 138 -0.62 6.78 -8.77
CA ASN A 138 0.77 7.22 -8.90
C ASN A 138 0.89 8.75 -8.87
N THR A 139 1.89 9.29 -8.16
CA THR A 139 2.20 10.73 -8.14
C THR A 139 3.66 11.08 -8.47
N LYS A 140 4.50 10.10 -8.82
CA LYS A 140 5.96 10.27 -9.00
C LYS A 140 6.55 9.65 -10.27
N GLY A 141 5.71 9.12 -11.16
CA GLY A 141 6.15 8.35 -12.33
C GLY A 141 6.31 6.86 -12.01
N SER A 142 6.30 6.04 -13.05
CA SER A 142 6.38 4.58 -12.96
C SER A 142 7.77 4.08 -13.36
N ASN A 143 8.23 2.98 -12.74
CA ASN A 143 9.51 2.32 -13.06
C ASN A 143 10.73 3.27 -13.06
N ILE A 144 10.83 4.17 -12.07
CA ILE A 144 12.00 5.06 -11.93
C ILE A 144 13.29 4.22 -11.83
N GLU A 145 14.32 4.60 -12.61
CA GLU A 145 15.59 3.86 -12.76
C GLU A 145 15.42 2.35 -13.08
N ASP A 146 14.36 1.99 -13.81
CA ASP A 146 13.94 0.61 -14.11
C ASP A 146 13.75 -0.28 -12.85
N GLY A 147 13.51 0.34 -11.68
CA GLY A 147 13.43 -0.32 -10.37
C GLY A 147 14.70 -0.21 -9.52
N ASN A 148 15.83 0.26 -10.08
CA ASN A 148 17.13 0.27 -9.41
C ASN A 148 17.36 1.56 -8.61
N ILE A 149 16.56 1.75 -7.56
CA ILE A 149 16.47 3.01 -6.80
C ILE A 149 17.65 3.31 -5.85
N GLY A 150 18.72 2.52 -5.86
CA GLY A 150 19.89 2.73 -4.99
C GLY A 150 20.56 4.10 -5.21
N GLY A 151 20.86 4.81 -4.12
CA GLY A 151 21.46 6.16 -4.17
C GLY A 151 20.45 7.30 -4.36
N MET A 152 19.15 6.99 -4.54
CA MET A 152 18.12 8.02 -4.74
C MET A 152 17.69 8.68 -3.43
N THR A 153 17.35 9.97 -3.54
CA THR A 153 16.52 10.67 -2.55
C THR A 153 15.09 10.73 -3.07
N LEU A 154 14.18 9.98 -2.45
CA LEU A 154 12.77 9.94 -2.78
C LEU A 154 12.02 11.03 -2.00
N THR A 155 10.95 11.58 -2.58
CA THR A 155 10.11 12.63 -1.97
C THR A 155 8.68 12.14 -1.76
N THR A 156 7.96 12.74 -0.80
CA THR A 156 6.57 12.41 -0.45
C THR A 156 5.69 12.15 -1.68
N GLY A 157 5.09 10.96 -1.78
CA GLY A 157 4.47 10.50 -3.03
C GLY A 157 4.19 9.00 -3.16
N VAL A 158 3.50 8.65 -4.25
CA VAL A 158 3.21 7.27 -4.65
C VAL A 158 4.05 6.90 -5.87
N TYR A 159 4.92 5.91 -5.70
CA TYR A 159 5.80 5.33 -6.70
C TYR A 159 5.25 3.96 -7.11
N THR A 160 5.24 3.64 -8.41
CA THR A 160 4.71 2.35 -8.90
C THR A 160 5.68 1.64 -9.83
N PHE A 161 5.91 0.36 -9.57
CA PHE A 161 6.83 -0.49 -10.31
C PHE A 161 6.10 -1.71 -10.87
N THR A 162 6.22 -1.95 -12.16
CA THR A 162 5.81 -3.22 -12.81
C THR A 162 6.97 -4.23 -12.83
N THR A 163 8.07 -3.91 -12.15
CA THR A 163 9.32 -4.66 -12.02
C THR A 163 9.69 -4.80 -10.54
N ASP A 164 10.72 -5.60 -10.25
CA ASP A 164 11.35 -5.65 -8.93
C ASP A 164 11.93 -4.27 -8.54
N ILE A 165 11.94 -3.97 -7.24
CA ILE A 165 12.60 -2.79 -6.68
C ILE A 165 13.94 -3.23 -6.08
N ASN A 166 15.05 -2.71 -6.62
CA ASN A 166 16.42 -3.04 -6.21
C ASN A 166 17.08 -1.88 -5.47
N ILE A 167 17.29 -2.04 -4.17
CA ILE A 167 18.10 -1.14 -3.34
C ILE A 167 19.54 -1.68 -3.33
N GLY A 168 20.33 -1.28 -4.32
CA GLY A 168 21.75 -1.67 -4.49
C GLY A 168 22.74 -0.85 -3.65
N SER A 169 22.31 0.30 -3.17
CA SER A 169 23.05 1.25 -2.33
C SER A 169 22.05 2.05 -1.48
N ASP A 170 22.54 2.80 -0.48
CA ASP A 170 21.71 3.55 0.45
C ASP A 170 20.68 4.47 -0.25
N ILE A 171 19.48 4.59 0.31
CA ILE A 171 18.42 5.49 -0.15
C ILE A 171 17.99 6.44 0.97
N THR A 172 17.32 7.54 0.60
CA THR A 172 16.80 8.53 1.56
C THR A 172 15.37 8.91 1.24
N PHE A 173 14.49 8.92 2.24
CA PHE A 173 13.16 9.49 2.17
C PHE A 173 13.17 10.92 2.69
N SER A 174 13.09 11.90 1.78
CA SER A 174 13.09 13.33 2.11
C SER A 174 11.67 13.87 2.17
N GLY A 175 11.21 14.19 3.38
CA GLY A 175 9.90 14.75 3.67
C GLY A 175 9.79 15.30 5.09
N GLY A 176 8.68 15.96 5.40
CA GLY A 176 8.30 16.37 6.74
C GLY A 176 7.78 15.21 7.60
N ALA A 177 7.50 15.48 8.88
CA ALA A 177 7.09 14.46 9.85
C ALA A 177 5.74 13.76 9.54
N ASP A 178 4.91 14.37 8.69
CA ASP A 178 3.61 13.83 8.26
C ASP A 178 3.58 13.38 6.79
N ASP A 179 4.70 13.48 6.07
CA ASP A 179 4.80 13.06 4.68
C ASP A 179 4.71 11.54 4.51
N VAL A 180 4.21 11.11 3.36
CA VAL A 180 3.86 9.70 3.10
C VAL A 180 4.50 9.23 1.81
N PHE A 181 5.13 8.06 1.89
CA PHE A 181 5.81 7.41 0.78
C PHE A 181 5.17 6.04 0.59
N ILE A 182 4.69 5.76 -0.63
CA ILE A 182 4.06 4.49 -0.97
C ILE A 182 4.80 3.93 -2.19
N LEU A 183 5.44 2.78 -2.03
CA LEU A 183 6.13 2.07 -3.10
C LEU A 183 5.31 0.82 -3.44
N GLN A 184 4.63 0.84 -4.58
CA GLN A 184 3.90 -0.31 -5.12
C GLN A 184 4.81 -1.09 -6.07
N THR A 185 4.87 -2.42 -5.95
CA THR A 185 5.54 -3.28 -6.93
C THR A 185 4.68 -4.51 -7.26
N THR A 186 4.71 -4.96 -8.51
CA THR A 186 4.18 -6.27 -8.92
C THR A 186 5.23 -7.39 -8.82
N GLY A 187 6.48 -7.04 -8.49
CA GLY A 187 7.60 -7.95 -8.28
C GLY A 187 8.04 -7.98 -6.81
N THR A 188 9.35 -8.09 -6.61
CA THR A 188 9.99 -8.24 -5.30
C THR A 188 10.69 -6.95 -4.88
N LEU A 189 10.62 -6.59 -3.60
CA LEU A 189 11.51 -5.60 -3.00
C LEU A 189 12.79 -6.32 -2.53
N MET A 190 13.93 -5.97 -3.13
CA MET A 190 15.24 -6.53 -2.82
C MET A 190 16.18 -5.46 -2.29
N GLN A 191 16.67 -5.63 -1.06
CA GLN A 191 17.67 -4.76 -0.45
C GLN A 191 19.01 -5.49 -0.32
N SER A 192 20.08 -4.88 -0.85
CA SER A 192 21.43 -5.44 -0.78
C SER A 192 21.99 -5.38 0.64
N ALA A 193 22.81 -6.37 1.00
CA ALA A 193 23.49 -6.39 2.29
C ALA A 193 24.34 -5.13 2.50
N SER A 194 24.40 -4.66 3.76
CA SER A 194 25.13 -3.44 4.16
C SER A 194 24.63 -2.12 3.56
N THR A 195 23.42 -2.08 3.01
CA THR A 195 22.74 -0.83 2.63
C THR A 195 21.80 -0.32 3.72
N LYS A 196 21.39 0.94 3.64
CA LYS A 196 20.50 1.61 4.60
C LYS A 196 19.38 2.38 3.90
N VAL A 197 18.27 2.51 4.62
CA VAL A 197 17.19 3.45 4.33
C VAL A 197 17.26 4.54 5.39
N PHE A 198 17.27 5.80 4.95
CA PHE A 198 17.33 6.99 5.80
C PHE A 198 16.05 7.82 5.70
#